data_AF-A0A931LV08-F1
#
_entry.id   AF-A0A931LV08-F1
#
_cell.length_a   1.000
_cell.length_b   1.000
_cell.length_c   1.000
_cell.angle_alpha   90.00
_cell.angle_beta   90.00
_cell.angle_gamma   90.00
#
_symmetry.space_group_name_H-M   'P 1'
#
loop_
_entity.id
_entity.type
_entity.pdbx_description
1 polymer ?
#
loop_
_entity_poly.entity_id
_entity_poly.type
_entity_poly.pdbx_seq_one_letter_code
_entity_poly.pdbx_strand_id
1 'polypeptide(L)'
;MFARLMILKASEMRPVRKMITQSRAFRPLIRRFVAGETLDQAIAAAEELLPKGIYVSLDYLGENVQSREEAVHAKNTYIEILKRIAAIKEVMPMDHVGYADGLVETVNLSVKLTQCGLDQSDDFAEENYREVLAVAKAIGNFVRVDMEGSPYTERTVKLVERVHVDYPNTGTVLQSYLYRTTEDVEWAAMRRLRIRLVKGAYFEEADVAYQEKMRVDEAYMRLAERMLEACAYPAFATHDEALIEKIQRSAKALNLPKDRFEFQMLFGVRRDLQEKLVAEGHRMRVYIPYGESWYPYFSRRLAERPANALFALKSLFKG
;
A
#
# COMPACT_ATOMS: atom_id res chain seq x y z
N MET A 1 11.07 19.94 -0.84
CA MET A 1 12.02 18.89 -0.38
C MET A 1 12.52 19.14 1.05
N PHE A 2 13.07 20.34 1.34
CA PHE A 2 13.59 20.70 2.67
C PHE A 2 12.57 20.56 3.82
N ALA A 3 11.33 21.05 3.65
CA ALA A 3 10.29 20.91 4.69
C ALA A 3 9.90 19.45 5.00
N ARG A 4 9.85 18.58 3.98
CA ARG A 4 9.57 17.13 4.14
C ARG A 4 10.67 16.47 4.98
N LEU A 5 11.94 16.76 4.65
CA LEU A 5 13.12 16.27 5.37
C LEU A 5 13.13 16.74 6.83
N MET A 6 12.82 18.01 7.09
CA MET A 6 12.74 18.55 8.44
C MET A 6 11.64 17.88 9.27
N ILE A 7 10.45 17.65 8.68
CA ILE A 7 9.35 16.95 9.38
C ILE A 7 9.73 15.51 9.69
N LEU A 8 10.33 14.78 8.74
CA LEU A 8 10.75 13.40 8.95
C LEU A 8 11.82 13.30 10.05
N LYS A 9 12.90 14.09 9.95
CA LYS A 9 13.95 14.13 10.98
C LYS A 9 13.42 14.54 12.36
N ALA A 10 12.53 15.55 12.42
CA ALA A 10 11.92 15.96 13.67
C ALA A 10 11.01 14.87 14.26
N SER A 11 10.30 14.11 13.43
CA SER A 11 9.45 13.01 13.88
C SER A 11 10.23 11.83 14.46
N GLU A 12 11.48 11.62 14.03
CA GLU A 12 12.36 10.59 14.58
C GLU A 12 12.89 10.95 15.99
N MET A 13 12.79 12.22 16.41
CA MET A 13 13.23 12.65 17.73
C MET A 13 12.31 12.12 18.83
N ARG A 14 12.89 11.38 19.80
CA ARG A 14 12.15 10.77 20.93
C ARG A 14 11.20 11.75 21.67
N PRO A 15 11.58 13.01 21.98
CA PRO A 15 10.68 13.95 22.65
C PRO A 15 9.45 14.32 21.81
N VAL A 16 9.63 14.50 20.50
CA VAL A 16 8.55 14.85 19.56
C VAL A 16 7.60 13.67 19.40
N ARG A 17 8.14 12.45 19.27
CA ARG A 17 7.36 11.22 19.26
C ARG A 17 6.49 11.10 20.50
N LYS A 18 7.08 11.24 21.68
CA LYS A 18 6.36 11.13 22.96
C LYS A 18 5.25 12.19 23.08
N MET A 19 5.52 13.44 22.68
CA MET A 19 4.54 14.52 22.71
C MET A 19 3.32 14.21 21.81
N ILE A 20 3.55 13.74 20.58
CA ILE A 20 2.47 13.45 19.63
C ILE A 20 1.67 12.21 20.05
N THR A 21 2.34 11.15 20.49
CA THR A 21 1.67 9.89 20.88
C THR A 21 0.87 10.02 22.18
N GLN A 22 1.28 10.88 23.11
CA GLN A 22 0.59 11.04 24.40
C GLN A 22 -0.48 12.15 24.40
N SER A 23 -0.47 13.02 23.39
CA SER A 23 -1.41 14.15 23.34
C SER A 23 -2.79 13.74 22.83
N ARG A 24 -3.83 14.07 23.61
CA ARG A 24 -5.23 13.85 23.20
C ARG A 24 -5.65 14.69 21.99
N ALA A 25 -4.98 15.82 21.77
CA ALA A 25 -5.31 16.76 20.70
C ALA A 25 -5.05 16.18 19.31
N PHE A 26 -4.10 15.26 19.15
CA PHE A 26 -3.80 14.65 17.85
C PHE A 26 -4.68 13.44 17.51
N ARG A 27 -5.43 12.88 18.47
CA ARG A 27 -6.25 11.67 18.26
C ARG A 27 -7.26 11.80 17.10
N PRO A 28 -8.01 12.90 16.94
CA PRO A 28 -8.93 13.03 15.82
C PRO A 28 -8.21 13.06 14.47
N LEU A 29 -7.02 13.67 14.42
CA LEU A 29 -6.20 13.73 13.22
C LEU A 29 -5.57 12.38 12.87
N ILE A 30 -5.16 11.60 13.88
CA ILE A 30 -4.63 10.24 13.70
C ILE A 30 -5.74 9.31 13.19
N ARG A 31 -6.92 9.32 13.85
CA ARG A 31 -8.10 8.52 13.44
C ARG A 31 -8.62 8.83 12.04
N ARG A 32 -8.24 9.97 11.47
CA ARG A 32 -8.53 10.29 10.08
C ARG A 32 -7.75 9.38 9.13
N PHE A 33 -6.49 9.05 9.44
CA PHE A 33 -5.57 8.36 8.52
C PHE A 33 -5.27 6.91 8.93
N VAL A 34 -5.68 6.51 10.14
CA VAL A 34 -5.51 5.17 10.70
C VAL A 34 -6.86 4.73 11.26
N ALA A 35 -7.34 3.55 10.86
CA ALA A 35 -8.66 3.08 11.28
C ALA A 35 -8.73 2.86 12.80
N GLY A 36 -7.62 2.45 13.40
CA GLY A 36 -7.51 2.24 14.82
C GLY A 36 -6.29 1.43 15.21
N GLU A 37 -6.26 1.00 16.46
CA GLU A 37 -5.18 0.17 17.02
C GLU A 37 -5.54 -1.32 16.97
N THR A 38 -6.81 -1.68 16.78
CA THR A 38 -7.28 -3.08 16.77
C THR A 38 -7.76 -3.53 15.39
N LEU A 39 -7.73 -4.84 15.17
CA LEU A 39 -8.27 -5.46 13.95
C LEU A 39 -9.78 -5.20 13.79
N ASP A 40 -10.55 -5.23 14.89
CA ASP A 40 -11.99 -4.92 14.83
C ASP A 40 -12.28 -3.53 14.29
N GLN A 41 -11.46 -2.54 14.63
CA GLN A 41 -11.61 -1.18 14.10
C GLN A 41 -11.28 -1.12 12.61
N ALA A 42 -10.29 -1.88 12.15
CA ALA A 42 -9.94 -1.98 10.74
C ALA A 42 -11.04 -2.69 9.93
N ILE A 43 -11.63 -3.75 10.47
CA ILE A 43 -12.75 -4.47 9.86
C ILE A 43 -13.99 -3.58 9.79
N ALA A 44 -14.34 -2.87 10.87
CA ALA A 44 -15.46 -1.93 10.86
C ALA A 44 -15.28 -0.83 9.79
N ALA A 45 -14.06 -0.28 9.66
CA ALA A 45 -13.76 0.69 8.62
C ALA A 45 -13.89 0.10 7.20
N ALA A 46 -13.59 -1.20 7.03
CA ALA A 46 -13.79 -1.88 5.76
C ALA A 46 -15.29 -2.07 5.46
N GLU A 47 -16.07 -2.54 6.43
CA GLU A 47 -17.53 -2.72 6.33
C GLU A 47 -18.27 -1.41 6.03
N GLU A 48 -17.74 -0.25 6.43
CA GLU A 48 -18.29 1.06 6.05
C GLU A 48 -18.02 1.45 4.59
N LEU A 49 -16.95 0.95 3.98
CA LEU A 49 -16.51 1.30 2.63
C LEU A 49 -17.06 0.36 1.56
N LEU A 50 -17.16 -0.94 1.87
CA LEU A 50 -17.60 -1.96 0.92
C LEU A 50 -18.99 -1.69 0.30
N PRO A 51 -20.03 -1.29 1.07
CA PRO A 51 -21.35 -0.98 0.51
C PRO A 51 -21.34 0.24 -0.43
N LYS A 52 -20.30 1.08 -0.37
CA LYS A 52 -20.12 2.25 -1.25
C LYS A 52 -19.40 1.87 -2.55
N GLY A 53 -19.13 0.59 -2.80
CA GLY A 53 -18.34 0.12 -3.94
C GLY A 53 -16.84 0.39 -3.81
N ILE A 54 -16.36 0.77 -2.62
CA ILE A 54 -14.94 1.03 -2.36
C ILE A 54 -14.30 -0.24 -1.79
N TYR A 55 -13.35 -0.79 -2.54
CA TYR A 55 -12.57 -1.96 -2.12
C TYR A 55 -11.54 -1.57 -1.07
N VAL A 56 -10.97 -2.55 -0.38
CA VAL A 56 -10.06 -2.32 0.75
C VAL A 56 -8.77 -3.13 0.62
N SER A 57 -7.69 -2.56 1.15
CA SER A 57 -6.46 -3.26 1.47
C SER A 57 -6.14 -3.04 2.95
N LEU A 58 -6.17 -4.08 3.78
CA LEU A 58 -5.80 -3.97 5.19
C LEU A 58 -4.29 -4.03 5.35
N ASP A 59 -3.73 -3.20 6.23
CA ASP A 59 -2.31 -3.14 6.56
C ASP A 59 -2.11 -3.10 8.07
N TYR A 60 -1.44 -4.13 8.59
CA TYR A 60 -0.99 -4.16 9.97
C TYR A 60 0.32 -3.38 10.10
N LEU A 61 0.25 -2.28 10.84
CA LEU A 61 1.34 -1.33 10.98
C LEU A 61 2.51 -1.92 11.77
N GLY A 62 3.68 -1.90 11.14
CA GLY A 62 4.96 -2.38 11.65
C GLY A 62 5.97 -2.47 10.51
N GLU A 63 7.25 -2.37 10.80
CA GLU A 63 8.37 -2.51 9.86
C GLU A 63 9.59 -3.00 10.67
N ASN A 64 10.51 -3.73 10.03
CA ASN A 64 11.81 -4.11 10.60
C ASN A 64 11.71 -4.75 12.00
N VAL A 65 11.12 -5.94 12.07
CA VAL A 65 11.10 -6.72 13.33
C VAL A 65 12.53 -7.06 13.76
N GLN A 66 12.77 -7.05 15.07
CA GLN A 66 14.10 -7.18 15.65
C GLN A 66 14.44 -8.63 16.00
N SER A 67 13.45 -9.54 15.98
CA SER A 67 13.61 -10.95 16.35
C SER A 67 12.74 -11.88 15.50
N ARG A 68 13.09 -13.18 15.50
CA ARG A 68 12.27 -14.20 14.84
C ARG A 68 10.91 -14.35 15.52
N GLU A 69 10.85 -14.15 16.84
CA GLU A 69 9.63 -14.20 17.62
C GLU A 69 8.66 -13.09 17.21
N GLU A 70 9.16 -11.86 17.02
CA GLU A 70 8.36 -10.74 16.51
C GLU A 70 7.86 -11.01 15.08
N ALA A 71 8.70 -11.59 14.22
CA ALA A 71 8.29 -11.98 12.86
C ALA A 71 7.18 -13.04 12.85
N VAL A 72 7.28 -14.06 13.70
CA VAL A 72 6.23 -15.08 13.87
C VAL A 72 4.94 -14.45 14.40
N HIS A 73 5.04 -13.50 15.33
CA HIS A 73 3.88 -12.76 15.82
C HIS A 73 3.20 -11.94 14.71
N ALA A 74 3.98 -11.22 13.89
CA ALA A 74 3.45 -10.46 12.76
C ALA A 74 2.80 -11.38 11.70
N LYS A 75 3.45 -12.51 11.37
CA LYS A 75 2.86 -13.56 10.51
C LYS A 75 1.50 -14.03 11.04
N ASN A 76 1.43 -14.39 12.32
CA ASN A 76 0.19 -14.89 12.93
C ASN A 76 -0.91 -13.81 12.91
N THR A 77 -0.52 -12.54 13.10
CA THR A 77 -1.44 -11.40 12.93
C THR A 77 -1.95 -11.32 11.50
N TYR A 78 -1.10 -11.46 10.47
CA TYR A 78 -1.54 -11.50 9.07
C TYR A 78 -2.50 -12.66 8.78
N ILE A 79 -2.24 -13.85 9.32
CA ILE A 79 -3.14 -15.00 9.20
C ILE A 79 -4.50 -14.72 9.85
N GLU A 80 -4.52 -14.07 11.01
CA GLU A 80 -5.76 -13.68 11.69
C GLU A 80 -6.55 -12.65 10.88
N ILE A 81 -5.88 -11.67 10.26
CA ILE A 81 -6.53 -10.73 9.34
C ILE A 81 -7.23 -11.48 8.20
N LEU A 82 -6.56 -12.45 7.57
CA LEU A 82 -7.15 -13.22 6.46
C LEU A 82 -8.38 -14.00 6.92
N LYS A 83 -8.34 -14.62 8.10
CA LYS A 83 -9.50 -15.30 8.70
C LYS A 83 -10.66 -14.33 8.93
N ARG A 84 -10.37 -13.12 9.41
CA ARG A 84 -11.37 -12.07 9.61
C ARG A 84 -11.94 -11.53 8.31
N ILE A 85 -11.12 -11.38 7.27
CA ILE A 85 -11.59 -11.01 5.93
C ILE A 85 -12.59 -12.05 5.40
N ALA A 86 -12.29 -13.34 5.55
CA ALA A 86 -13.18 -14.42 5.10
C ALA A 86 -14.54 -14.44 5.82
N ALA A 87 -14.64 -13.79 6.99
CA ALA A 87 -15.88 -13.68 7.75
C ALA A 87 -16.73 -12.44 7.42
N ILE A 88 -16.22 -11.50 6.60
CA ILE A 88 -16.96 -10.31 6.17
C ILE A 88 -18.02 -10.74 5.14
N LYS A 89 -19.29 -10.40 5.37
CA LYS A 89 -20.42 -10.84 4.54
C LYS A 89 -20.41 -10.23 3.14
N GLU A 90 -19.90 -9.01 3.03
CA GLU A 90 -19.80 -8.21 1.81
C GLU A 90 -18.61 -8.63 0.92
N VAL A 91 -17.75 -9.52 1.41
CA VAL A 91 -16.69 -10.13 0.60
C VAL A 91 -17.31 -11.23 -0.24
N MET A 92 -17.24 -11.06 -1.57
CA MET A 92 -17.74 -12.08 -2.49
C MET A 92 -16.84 -13.32 -2.40
N PRO A 93 -17.41 -14.52 -2.22
CA PRO A 93 -16.66 -15.77 -2.38
C PRO A 93 -16.11 -15.82 -3.80
N MET A 94 -14.80 -16.01 -3.92
CA MET A 94 -14.13 -16.11 -5.21
C MET A 94 -13.64 -17.54 -5.40
N ASP A 95 -14.27 -18.27 -6.32
CA ASP A 95 -13.83 -19.61 -6.70
C ASP A 95 -12.42 -19.58 -7.33
N HIS A 96 -12.05 -18.44 -7.91
CA HIS A 96 -10.71 -18.13 -8.39
C HIS A 96 -10.50 -16.61 -8.49
N VAL A 97 -9.24 -16.17 -8.38
CA VAL A 97 -8.84 -14.80 -8.73
C VAL A 97 -8.38 -14.79 -10.18
N GLY A 98 -9.21 -14.25 -11.08
CA GLY A 98 -9.02 -14.28 -12.52
C GLY A 98 -8.89 -12.88 -13.12
N TYR A 99 -7.68 -12.31 -13.13
CA TYR A 99 -7.43 -10.95 -13.63
C TYR A 99 -7.82 -10.75 -15.10
N ALA A 100 -7.66 -11.80 -15.92
CA ALA A 100 -8.04 -11.80 -17.33
C ALA A 100 -9.56 -11.67 -17.55
N ASP A 101 -10.36 -12.04 -16.54
CA ASP A 101 -11.81 -11.91 -16.54
C ASP A 101 -12.28 -10.77 -15.62
N GLY A 102 -11.34 -10.13 -14.93
CA GLY A 102 -11.55 -8.93 -14.12
C GLY A 102 -11.88 -9.30 -12.70
N LEU A 103 -11.87 -10.56 -12.35
CA LEU A 103 -12.25 -11.01 -11.02
C LEU A 103 -11.12 -10.69 -10.03
N VAL A 104 -11.41 -9.76 -9.11
CA VAL A 104 -10.51 -9.35 -8.01
C VAL A 104 -11.26 -9.30 -6.70
N GLU A 105 -10.54 -9.56 -5.62
CA GLU A 105 -11.06 -9.51 -4.26
C GLU A 105 -11.42 -8.08 -3.82
N THR A 106 -12.55 -7.93 -3.12
CA THR A 106 -12.99 -6.64 -2.58
C THR A 106 -12.20 -6.21 -1.36
N VAL A 107 -11.62 -7.15 -0.60
CA VAL A 107 -10.71 -6.89 0.52
C VAL A 107 -9.47 -7.76 0.37
N ASN A 108 -8.28 -7.14 0.36
CA ASN A 108 -7.00 -7.84 0.38
C ASN A 108 -6.12 -7.42 1.55
N LEU A 109 -4.99 -8.11 1.68
CA LEU A 109 -3.97 -7.84 2.68
C LEU A 109 -2.73 -7.21 2.04
N SER A 110 -2.19 -6.14 2.63
CA SER A 110 -0.83 -5.66 2.37
C SER A 110 0.10 -6.08 3.51
N VAL A 111 1.28 -6.59 3.18
CA VAL A 111 2.31 -7.03 4.13
C VAL A 111 3.65 -6.40 3.81
N LYS A 112 4.56 -6.37 4.79
CA LYS A 112 5.96 -5.95 4.60
C LYS A 112 6.87 -7.13 4.92
N LEU A 113 7.83 -7.44 4.05
CA LEU A 113 8.66 -8.63 4.24
C LEU A 113 9.59 -8.49 5.44
N THR A 114 9.98 -7.28 5.82
CA THR A 114 10.71 -7.07 7.08
C THR A 114 9.87 -7.42 8.30
N GLN A 115 8.53 -7.38 8.24
CA GLN A 115 7.67 -7.95 9.29
C GLN A 115 7.59 -9.49 9.23
N CYS A 116 7.77 -10.08 8.05
CA CYS A 116 7.89 -11.54 7.91
C CYS A 116 9.26 -12.07 8.32
N GLY A 117 10.21 -11.20 8.65
CA GLY A 117 11.53 -11.56 9.14
C GLY A 117 12.66 -11.45 8.11
N LEU A 118 12.49 -10.58 7.10
CA LEU A 118 13.52 -10.38 6.07
C LEU A 118 14.85 -9.94 6.68
N ASP A 119 14.87 -9.17 7.76
CA ASP A 119 16.11 -8.79 8.43
C ASP A 119 16.79 -9.95 9.20
N GLN A 120 16.07 -11.05 9.42
CA GLN A 120 16.61 -12.25 10.07
C GLN A 120 17.20 -13.24 9.05
N SER A 121 16.50 -13.53 7.95
CA SER A 121 17.05 -14.16 6.74
C SER A 121 16.01 -14.21 5.61
N ASP A 122 16.48 -14.32 4.36
CA ASP A 122 15.60 -14.48 3.19
C ASP A 122 14.73 -15.75 3.31
N ASP A 123 15.33 -16.88 3.70
CA ASP A 123 14.61 -18.17 3.80
C ASP A 123 13.52 -18.13 4.87
N PHE A 124 13.80 -17.54 6.03
CA PHE A 124 12.84 -17.45 7.13
C PHE A 124 11.67 -16.51 6.77
N ALA A 125 11.96 -15.41 6.09
CA ALA A 125 10.92 -14.52 5.57
C ALA A 125 10.05 -15.20 4.52
N GLU A 126 10.65 -16.00 3.64
CA GLU A 126 9.95 -16.76 2.62
C GLU A 126 9.04 -17.84 3.23
N GLU A 127 9.54 -18.62 4.21
CA GLU A 127 8.74 -19.61 4.95
C GLU A 127 7.51 -18.97 5.60
N ASN A 128 7.71 -17.89 6.36
CA ASN A 128 6.62 -17.17 7.00
C ASN A 128 5.63 -16.60 5.98
N TYR A 129 6.13 -16.07 4.86
CA TYR A 129 5.27 -15.48 3.84
C TYR A 129 4.45 -16.55 3.09
N ARG A 130 5.04 -17.72 2.80
CA ARG A 130 4.33 -18.86 2.19
C ARG A 130 3.18 -19.36 3.07
N GLU A 131 3.34 -19.36 4.40
CA GLU A 131 2.24 -19.69 5.32
C GLU A 131 1.07 -18.69 5.20
N VAL A 132 1.35 -17.39 5.14
CA VAL A 132 0.32 -16.35 4.91
C VAL A 132 -0.36 -16.56 3.56
N LEU A 133 0.41 -16.83 2.51
CA LEU A 133 -0.09 -17.06 1.16
C LEU A 133 -0.96 -18.33 1.06
N ALA A 134 -0.63 -19.39 1.80
CA ALA A 134 -1.43 -20.60 1.86
C ALA A 134 -2.82 -20.34 2.43
N VAL A 135 -2.91 -19.57 3.52
CA VAL A 135 -4.20 -19.16 4.09
C VAL A 135 -4.96 -18.27 3.12
N ALA A 136 -4.30 -17.28 2.50
CA ALA A 136 -4.94 -16.40 1.53
C ALA A 136 -5.48 -17.18 0.32
N LYS A 137 -4.73 -18.16 -0.19
CA LYS A 137 -5.14 -19.02 -1.31
C LYS A 137 -6.37 -19.85 -0.96
N ALA A 138 -6.44 -20.40 0.26
CA ALA A 138 -7.57 -21.20 0.73
C ALA A 138 -8.90 -20.42 0.78
N ILE A 139 -8.84 -19.10 0.92
CA ILE A 139 -10.03 -18.22 0.95
C ILE A 139 -10.19 -17.39 -0.34
N GLY A 140 -9.43 -17.70 -1.40
CA GLY A 140 -9.50 -16.98 -2.68
C GLY A 140 -9.05 -15.52 -2.61
N ASN A 141 -8.12 -15.18 -1.70
CA ASN A 141 -7.66 -13.81 -1.46
C ASN A 141 -6.24 -13.57 -1.97
N PHE A 142 -5.91 -12.30 -2.19
CA PHE A 142 -4.63 -11.78 -2.65
C PHE A 142 -3.82 -11.17 -1.50
N VAL A 143 -2.50 -11.34 -1.55
CA VAL A 143 -1.59 -10.66 -0.62
C VAL A 143 -0.60 -9.79 -1.40
N ARG A 144 -0.65 -8.48 -1.13
CA ARG A 144 0.31 -7.51 -1.66
C ARG A 144 1.54 -7.45 -0.76
N VAL A 145 2.72 -7.62 -1.33
CA VAL A 145 3.97 -7.20 -0.67
C VAL A 145 4.20 -5.72 -0.93
N ASP A 146 4.15 -4.91 0.12
CA ASP A 146 4.56 -3.51 0.05
C ASP A 146 6.06 -3.38 -0.18
N MET A 147 6.43 -2.39 -0.99
CA MET A 147 7.84 -2.08 -1.25
C MET A 147 8.36 -1.11 -0.21
N GLU A 148 9.39 -1.55 0.50
CA GLU A 148 10.09 -0.80 1.53
C GLU A 148 11.16 0.10 0.90
N GLY A 149 12.16 0.55 1.67
CA GLY A 149 13.28 1.35 1.14
C GLY A 149 14.14 0.57 0.13
N SER A 150 14.92 1.28 -0.68
CA SER A 150 15.76 0.70 -1.73
C SER A 150 16.70 -0.44 -1.31
N PRO A 151 17.23 -0.52 -0.06
CA PRO A 151 18.02 -1.68 0.38
C PRO A 151 17.25 -3.01 0.35
N TYR A 152 15.91 -2.97 0.37
CA TYR A 152 15.06 -4.15 0.35
C TYR A 152 14.52 -4.50 -1.03
N THR A 153 14.60 -3.59 -2.02
CA THR A 153 13.90 -3.77 -3.30
C THR A 153 14.29 -5.04 -4.02
N GLU A 154 15.59 -5.31 -4.15
CA GLU A 154 16.09 -6.50 -4.84
C GLU A 154 15.66 -7.80 -4.13
N ARG A 155 15.75 -7.83 -2.80
CA ARG A 155 15.38 -8.99 -1.99
C ARG A 155 13.88 -9.27 -2.09
N THR A 156 13.07 -8.21 -2.05
CA THR A 156 11.61 -8.29 -2.23
C THR A 156 11.23 -8.82 -3.60
N VAL A 157 11.80 -8.27 -4.68
CA VAL A 157 11.53 -8.70 -6.06
C VAL A 157 11.86 -10.19 -6.23
N LYS A 158 13.04 -10.62 -5.78
CA LYS A 158 13.47 -12.03 -5.86
C LYS A 158 12.61 -12.97 -5.03
N LEU A 159 12.25 -12.59 -3.80
CA LEU A 159 11.40 -13.42 -2.95
C LEU A 159 10.01 -13.57 -3.58
N VAL A 160 9.40 -12.47 -4.04
CA VAL A 160 8.11 -12.48 -4.74
C VAL A 160 8.18 -13.34 -6.01
N GLU A 161 9.27 -13.27 -6.78
CA GLU A 161 9.48 -14.13 -7.94
C GLU A 161 9.40 -15.62 -7.59
N ARG A 162 10.13 -16.04 -6.55
CA ARG A 162 10.19 -17.45 -6.15
C ARG A 162 8.84 -17.97 -5.66
N VAL A 163 8.14 -17.20 -4.81
CA VAL A 163 6.86 -17.65 -4.24
C VAL A 163 5.71 -17.59 -5.24
N HIS A 164 5.78 -16.69 -6.23
CA HIS A 164 4.71 -16.53 -7.22
C HIS A 164 4.47 -17.79 -8.07
N VAL A 165 5.52 -18.62 -8.25
CA VAL A 165 5.42 -19.91 -8.95
C VAL A 165 4.35 -20.82 -8.33
N ASP A 166 4.30 -20.89 -6.99
CA ASP A 166 3.37 -21.76 -6.26
C ASP A 166 2.10 -21.01 -5.80
N TYR A 167 2.22 -19.69 -5.63
CA TYR A 167 1.22 -18.79 -5.09
C TYR A 167 0.98 -17.60 -6.02
N PRO A 168 0.23 -17.77 -7.12
CA PRO A 168 -0.06 -16.67 -8.04
C PRO A 168 -0.94 -15.56 -7.41
N ASN A 169 -1.50 -15.81 -6.23
CA ASN A 169 -2.25 -14.83 -5.43
C ASN A 169 -1.35 -13.85 -4.63
N THR A 170 -0.18 -13.55 -5.18
CA THR A 170 0.78 -12.57 -4.66
C THR A 170 1.25 -11.60 -5.74
N GLY A 171 1.70 -10.43 -5.32
CA GLY A 171 2.42 -9.48 -6.16
C GLY A 171 3.01 -8.36 -5.30
N THR A 172 3.76 -7.46 -5.91
CA THR A 172 4.52 -6.44 -5.17
C THR A 172 4.17 -5.01 -5.57
N VAL A 173 4.83 -4.03 -4.95
CA VAL A 173 4.74 -2.61 -5.27
C VAL A 173 6.00 -2.18 -6.01
N LEU A 174 5.87 -1.30 -7.00
CA LEU A 174 7.00 -0.66 -7.68
C LEU A 174 6.94 0.87 -7.48
N GLN A 175 8.10 1.51 -7.35
CA GLN A 175 8.22 2.91 -6.94
C GLN A 175 8.79 3.76 -8.08
N SER A 176 8.01 4.69 -8.63
CA SER A 176 8.39 5.44 -9.83
C SER A 176 9.60 6.37 -9.65
N TYR A 177 9.96 6.71 -8.40
CA TYR A 177 11.13 7.52 -8.12
C TYR A 177 12.47 6.78 -8.30
N LEU A 178 12.51 5.45 -8.34
CA LEU A 178 13.78 4.71 -8.48
C LEU A 178 14.13 4.55 -9.95
N TYR A 179 15.42 4.66 -10.28
CA TYR A 179 15.89 4.49 -11.65
C TYR A 179 15.64 3.07 -12.19
N ARG A 180 15.81 2.04 -11.34
CA ARG A 180 15.64 0.61 -11.67
C ARG A 180 14.21 0.17 -12.02
N THR A 181 13.22 1.02 -11.74
CA THR A 181 11.81 0.59 -11.79
C THR A 181 11.34 0.31 -13.22
N THR A 182 12.00 0.86 -14.23
CA THR A 182 11.69 0.57 -15.64
C THR A 182 11.91 -0.92 -15.93
N GLU A 183 13.06 -1.46 -15.52
CA GLU A 183 13.40 -2.87 -15.67
C GLU A 183 12.50 -3.77 -14.82
N ASP A 184 12.17 -3.33 -13.59
CA ASP A 184 11.28 -4.08 -12.71
C ASP A 184 9.84 -4.15 -13.28
N VAL A 185 9.36 -3.13 -14.00
CA VAL A 185 8.05 -3.21 -14.69
C VAL A 185 8.06 -4.27 -15.79
N GLU A 186 9.13 -4.35 -16.59
CA GLU A 186 9.26 -5.39 -17.61
C GLU A 186 9.34 -6.79 -16.99
N TRP A 187 10.11 -6.95 -15.92
CA TRP A 187 10.18 -8.19 -15.15
C TRP A 187 8.80 -8.66 -14.69
N ALA A 188 7.99 -7.73 -14.16
CA ALA A 188 6.65 -8.02 -13.68
C ALA A 188 5.67 -8.34 -14.81
N ALA A 189 5.76 -7.60 -15.93
CA ALA A 189 4.94 -7.84 -17.11
C ALA A 189 5.16 -9.25 -17.68
N MET A 190 6.42 -9.66 -17.87
CA MET A 190 6.77 -11.00 -18.38
C MET A 190 6.24 -12.13 -17.50
N ARG A 191 6.15 -11.90 -16.19
CA ARG A 191 5.65 -12.87 -15.20
C ARG A 191 4.16 -12.73 -14.91
N ARG A 192 3.47 -11.79 -15.57
CA ARG A 192 2.05 -11.50 -15.35
C ARG A 192 1.72 -11.20 -13.88
N LEU A 193 2.65 -10.55 -13.17
CA LEU A 193 2.43 -10.15 -11.79
C LEU A 193 1.37 -9.05 -11.71
N ARG A 194 0.53 -9.12 -10.68
CA ARG A 194 -0.29 -7.97 -10.27
C ARG A 194 0.65 -6.99 -9.57
N ILE A 195 0.75 -5.75 -10.05
CA ILE A 195 1.66 -4.74 -9.48
C ILE A 195 0.89 -3.49 -9.06
N ARG A 196 1.27 -2.93 -7.90
CA ARG A 196 0.87 -1.58 -7.50
C ARG A 196 1.99 -0.60 -7.83
N LEU A 197 1.69 0.47 -8.57
CA LEU A 197 2.62 1.56 -8.81
C LEU A 197 2.38 2.68 -7.79
N VAL A 198 3.46 3.14 -7.15
CA VAL A 198 3.48 4.32 -6.25
C VAL A 198 4.57 5.29 -6.69
N LYS A 199 4.56 6.53 -6.18
CA LYS A 199 5.70 7.44 -6.38
C LYS A 199 6.94 7.00 -5.61
N GLY A 200 6.76 6.55 -4.36
CA GLY A 200 7.83 6.24 -3.41
C GLY A 200 7.63 7.02 -2.11
N ALA A 201 7.85 6.37 -0.97
CA ALA A 201 7.54 6.92 0.35
C ALA A 201 8.77 7.17 1.23
N TYR A 202 9.90 6.52 0.90
CA TYR A 202 11.14 6.59 1.67
C TYR A 202 11.97 7.81 1.28
N PHE A 203 12.99 8.08 2.08
CA PHE A 203 14.07 8.98 1.71
C PHE A 203 15.14 8.14 1.01
N GLU A 204 15.52 8.53 -0.19
CA GLU A 204 16.45 7.81 -1.05
C GLU A 204 17.49 8.79 -1.58
N GLU A 205 18.73 8.31 -1.69
CA GLU A 205 19.85 9.09 -2.21
C GLU A 205 19.70 9.36 -3.72
N ALA A 206 20.39 10.39 -4.20
CA ALA A 206 20.25 10.87 -5.59
C ALA A 206 20.82 9.91 -6.64
N ASP A 207 21.71 9.00 -6.23
CA ASP A 207 22.31 7.96 -7.06
C ASP A 207 21.36 6.79 -7.35
N VAL A 208 20.31 6.60 -6.53
CA VAL A 208 19.30 5.55 -6.71
C VAL A 208 17.92 6.08 -7.11
N ALA A 209 17.63 7.37 -6.86
CA ALA A 209 16.29 7.93 -7.06
C ALA A 209 16.25 9.36 -7.63
N TYR A 210 15.25 9.60 -8.48
CA TYR A 210 14.85 10.94 -8.92
C TYR A 210 14.46 11.80 -7.73
N GLN A 211 15.15 12.93 -7.57
CA GLN A 211 14.89 13.87 -6.50
C GLN A 211 13.77 14.87 -6.86
N GLU A 212 13.71 15.26 -8.14
CA GLU A 212 12.74 16.26 -8.61
C GLU A 212 11.34 15.67 -8.80
N LYS A 213 10.33 16.29 -8.18
CA LYS A 213 8.92 15.85 -8.29
C LYS A 213 8.47 15.67 -9.74
N MET A 214 8.86 16.59 -10.62
CA MET A 214 8.50 16.53 -12.04
C MET A 214 9.04 15.26 -12.70
N ARG A 215 10.29 14.88 -12.41
CA ARG A 215 10.89 13.63 -12.92
C ARG A 215 10.20 12.39 -12.37
N VAL A 216 9.83 12.40 -11.09
CA VAL A 216 9.07 11.31 -10.46
C VAL A 216 7.69 11.16 -11.10
N ASP A 217 7.00 12.27 -11.40
CA ASP A 217 5.68 12.26 -12.05
C ASP A 217 5.76 11.82 -13.51
N GLU A 218 6.79 12.26 -14.25
CA GLU A 218 7.08 11.80 -15.61
C GLU A 218 7.36 10.30 -15.64
N ALA A 219 8.19 9.80 -14.72
CA ALA A 219 8.47 8.37 -14.58
C ALA A 219 7.20 7.60 -14.21
N TYR A 220 6.40 8.09 -13.27
CA TYR A 220 5.13 7.47 -12.90
C TYR A 220 4.23 7.28 -14.11
N MET A 221 4.08 8.31 -14.95
CA MET A 221 3.21 8.23 -16.11
C MET A 221 3.73 7.26 -17.17
N ARG A 222 5.03 7.29 -17.50
CA ARG A 222 5.65 6.34 -18.44
C ARG A 222 5.47 4.88 -17.98
N LEU A 223 5.73 4.62 -16.70
CA LEU A 223 5.57 3.28 -16.12
C LEU A 223 4.10 2.87 -16.09
N ALA A 224 3.18 3.80 -15.80
CA ALA A 224 1.76 3.50 -15.78
C ALA A 224 1.22 3.14 -17.18
N GLU A 225 1.63 3.86 -18.23
CA GLU A 225 1.32 3.52 -19.63
C GLU A 225 1.81 2.13 -19.97
N ARG A 226 3.08 1.83 -19.66
CA ARG A 226 3.66 0.51 -19.90
C ARG A 226 2.94 -0.61 -19.15
N MET A 227 2.58 -0.36 -17.89
CA MET A 227 1.83 -1.31 -17.07
C MET A 227 0.42 -1.56 -17.59
N LEU A 228 -0.27 -0.56 -18.17
CA LEU A 228 -1.57 -0.75 -18.83
C LEU A 228 -1.45 -1.70 -20.03
N GLU A 229 -0.36 -1.63 -20.77
CA GLU A 229 -0.16 -2.46 -21.97
C GLU A 229 0.21 -3.92 -21.64
N ALA A 230 0.96 -4.16 -20.57
CA ALA A 230 1.67 -5.44 -20.41
C ALA A 230 1.53 -6.13 -19.05
N CYS A 231 1.09 -5.44 -18.00
CA CYS A 231 0.87 -6.09 -16.71
C CYS A 231 -0.51 -6.76 -16.65
N ALA A 232 -0.62 -7.86 -15.89
CA ALA A 232 -1.86 -8.62 -15.81
C ALA A 232 -3.02 -7.83 -15.18
N TYR A 233 -2.71 -7.03 -14.16
CA TYR A 233 -3.66 -6.16 -13.49
C TYR A 233 -2.91 -5.05 -12.74
N PRO A 234 -2.80 -3.84 -13.33
CA PRO A 234 -2.10 -2.74 -12.69
C PRO A 234 -3.00 -2.02 -11.66
N ALA A 235 -2.39 -1.66 -10.54
CA ALA A 235 -3.02 -0.82 -9.52
C ALA A 235 -2.25 0.51 -9.39
N PHE A 236 -2.93 1.63 -9.61
CA PHE A 236 -2.32 2.95 -9.57
C PHE A 236 -2.60 3.64 -8.24
N ALA A 237 -1.63 3.60 -7.33
CA ALA A 237 -1.75 4.14 -5.99
C ALA A 237 -1.27 5.61 -5.93
N THR A 238 -2.20 6.53 -6.16
CA THR A 238 -1.92 7.98 -6.19
C THR A 238 -3.16 8.80 -5.82
N HIS A 239 -2.95 9.97 -5.21
CA HIS A 239 -4.00 10.97 -4.93
C HIS A 239 -3.94 12.17 -5.87
N ASP A 240 -3.06 12.09 -6.89
CA ASP A 240 -2.79 13.12 -7.86
C ASP A 240 -3.81 13.02 -9.00
N GLU A 241 -4.79 13.93 -9.00
CA GLU A 241 -5.91 13.92 -9.94
C GLU A 241 -5.45 14.09 -11.39
N ALA A 242 -4.40 14.87 -11.63
CA ALA A 242 -3.85 15.05 -12.97
C ALA A 242 -3.23 13.76 -13.54
N LEU A 243 -2.59 12.94 -12.69
CA LEU A 243 -2.08 11.63 -13.09
C LEU A 243 -3.24 10.66 -13.35
N ILE A 244 -4.27 10.67 -12.50
CA ILE A 244 -5.46 9.82 -12.64
C ILE A 244 -6.14 10.08 -13.99
N GLU A 245 -6.40 11.34 -14.33
CA GLU A 245 -7.03 11.72 -15.60
C GLU A 245 -6.18 11.27 -16.82
N LYS A 246 -4.85 11.38 -16.74
CA LYS A 246 -3.95 10.90 -17.80
C LYS A 246 -4.00 9.37 -17.95
N ILE A 247 -4.05 8.64 -16.85
CA ILE A 247 -4.19 7.17 -16.86
C ILE A 247 -5.55 6.77 -17.45
N GLN A 248 -6.64 7.44 -17.08
CA GLN A 248 -7.97 7.20 -17.66
C GLN A 248 -7.96 7.42 -19.19
N ARG A 249 -7.31 8.49 -19.67
CA ARG A 249 -7.15 8.73 -21.11
C ARG A 249 -6.33 7.64 -21.81
N SER A 250 -5.23 7.21 -21.20
CA SER A 250 -4.35 6.17 -21.75
C SER A 250 -5.07 4.82 -21.83
N ALA A 251 -5.76 4.42 -20.76
CA ALA A 251 -6.58 3.21 -20.73
C ALA A 251 -7.70 3.25 -21.79
N LYS A 252 -8.36 4.41 -21.95
CA LYS A 252 -9.37 4.59 -23.01
C LYS A 252 -8.78 4.45 -24.41
N ALA A 253 -7.59 5.01 -24.67
CA ALA A 253 -6.91 4.88 -25.96
C ALA A 253 -6.55 3.42 -26.28
N LEU A 254 -6.24 2.61 -25.26
CA LEU A 254 -6.00 1.17 -25.37
C LEU A 254 -7.28 0.33 -25.41
N ASN A 255 -8.47 0.94 -25.36
CA ASN A 255 -9.76 0.27 -25.21
C ASN A 255 -9.83 -0.68 -24.01
N LEU A 256 -9.09 -0.39 -22.94
CA LEU A 256 -9.08 -1.21 -21.73
C LEU A 256 -10.35 -0.98 -20.91
N PRO A 257 -11.11 -2.03 -20.59
CA PRO A 257 -12.23 -1.93 -19.67
C PRO A 257 -11.79 -1.43 -18.28
N LYS A 258 -12.67 -0.69 -17.59
CA LYS A 258 -12.39 -0.07 -16.29
C LYS A 258 -12.15 -1.06 -15.15
N ASP A 259 -12.48 -2.32 -15.38
CA ASP A 259 -12.31 -3.43 -14.45
C ASP A 259 -10.98 -4.20 -14.70
N ARG A 260 -10.14 -3.73 -15.63
CA ARG A 260 -8.80 -4.30 -15.89
C ARG A 260 -7.69 -3.69 -15.05
N PHE A 261 -7.98 -2.60 -14.35
CA PHE A 261 -7.06 -1.90 -13.47
C PHE A 261 -7.83 -1.26 -12.33
N GLU A 262 -7.12 -0.80 -11.30
CA GLU A 262 -7.74 -0.06 -10.20
C GLU A 262 -6.93 1.16 -9.79
N PHE A 263 -7.62 2.17 -9.27
CA PHE A 263 -7.00 3.24 -8.52
C PHE A 263 -6.93 2.86 -7.05
N GLN A 264 -5.87 3.29 -6.38
CA GLN A 264 -5.72 3.08 -4.95
C GLN A 264 -5.38 4.38 -4.22
N MET A 265 -5.97 4.55 -3.04
CA MET A 265 -5.76 5.72 -2.19
C MET A 265 -5.65 5.28 -0.74
N LEU A 266 -5.25 6.22 0.10
CA LEU A 266 -5.05 5.96 1.52
C LEU A 266 -6.32 6.33 2.27
N PHE A 267 -6.57 5.62 3.35
CA PHE A 267 -7.67 5.90 4.24
C PHE A 267 -7.65 7.38 4.70
N GLY A 268 -8.79 8.06 4.58
CA GLY A 268 -8.95 9.47 4.95
C GLY A 268 -8.40 10.53 3.99
N VAL A 269 -7.81 10.12 2.86
CA VAL A 269 -7.21 11.03 1.88
C VAL A 269 -8.06 11.10 0.60
N ARG A 270 -8.49 12.31 0.21
CA ARG A 270 -9.27 12.56 -1.01
C ARG A 270 -10.53 11.68 -1.13
N ARG A 271 -11.33 11.60 -0.06
CA ARG A 271 -12.61 10.84 -0.06
C ARG A 271 -13.55 11.28 -1.19
N ASP A 272 -13.54 12.58 -1.49
CA ASP A 272 -14.21 13.18 -2.65
C ASP A 272 -13.83 12.49 -3.97
N LEU A 273 -12.55 12.25 -4.18
CA LEU A 273 -12.04 11.63 -5.40
C LEU A 273 -12.29 10.12 -5.41
N GLN A 274 -12.23 9.47 -4.26
CA GLN A 274 -12.59 8.05 -4.12
C GLN A 274 -14.04 7.82 -4.56
N GLU A 275 -14.98 8.61 -4.05
CA GLU A 275 -16.40 8.54 -4.39
C GLU A 275 -16.66 8.90 -5.85
N LYS A 276 -15.99 9.94 -6.38
CA LYS A 276 -16.04 10.32 -7.81
C LYS A 276 -15.63 9.17 -8.71
N LEU A 277 -14.49 8.51 -8.43
CA LEU A 277 -14.00 7.41 -9.25
C LEU A 277 -14.95 6.20 -9.26
N VAL A 278 -15.54 5.86 -8.11
CA VAL A 278 -16.55 4.80 -8.04
C VAL A 278 -17.80 5.18 -8.84
N ALA A 279 -18.29 6.42 -8.71
CA ALA A 279 -19.45 6.91 -9.48
C ALA A 279 -19.18 6.91 -11.00
N GLU A 280 -17.93 7.10 -11.41
CA GLU A 280 -17.48 6.96 -12.80
C GLU A 280 -17.32 5.48 -13.23
N GLY A 281 -17.54 4.51 -12.33
CA GLY A 281 -17.43 3.08 -12.62
C GLY A 281 -15.99 2.53 -12.62
N HIS A 282 -15.03 3.27 -12.05
CA HIS A 282 -13.68 2.76 -11.85
C HIS A 282 -13.58 1.94 -10.56
N ARG A 283 -12.66 0.97 -10.56
CA ARG A 283 -12.26 0.29 -9.33
C ARG A 283 -11.44 1.21 -8.47
N MET A 284 -11.84 1.32 -7.21
CA MET A 284 -11.22 2.16 -6.20
C MET A 284 -10.95 1.32 -4.96
N ARG A 285 -9.68 1.15 -4.60
CA ARG A 285 -9.26 0.47 -3.36
C ARG A 285 -8.66 1.44 -2.35
N VAL A 286 -9.15 1.41 -1.12
CA VAL A 286 -8.61 2.19 -0.01
C VAL A 286 -7.69 1.32 0.84
N TYR A 287 -6.47 1.77 1.03
CA TYR A 287 -5.48 1.20 1.93
C TYR A 287 -5.77 1.68 3.36
N ILE A 288 -6.14 0.74 4.24
CA ILE A 288 -6.53 0.96 5.62
C ILE A 288 -5.41 0.46 6.55
N PRO A 289 -4.59 1.37 7.08
CA PRO A 289 -3.61 1.03 8.10
C PRO A 289 -4.28 0.94 9.47
N TYR A 290 -3.83 -0.03 10.27
CA TYR A 290 -4.23 -0.17 11.68
C TYR A 290 -3.10 -0.78 12.52
N GLY A 291 -3.19 -0.65 13.84
CA GLY A 291 -2.23 -1.23 14.79
C GLY A 291 -1.51 -0.16 15.62
N GLU A 292 -0.83 -0.62 16.65
CA GLU A 292 -0.18 0.23 17.65
C GLU A 292 1.02 1.02 17.09
N SER A 293 1.67 0.50 16.04
CA SER A 293 2.83 1.13 15.40
C SER A 293 2.46 2.25 14.41
N TRP A 294 1.43 3.03 14.71
CA TRP A 294 0.90 4.04 13.78
C TRP A 294 1.79 5.26 13.59
N TYR A 295 2.68 5.56 14.54
CA TYR A 295 3.43 6.82 14.56
C TYR A 295 4.37 7.02 13.36
N PRO A 296 5.24 6.07 12.97
CA PRO A 296 6.08 6.21 11.78
C PRO A 296 5.25 6.43 10.50
N TYR A 297 4.15 5.68 10.35
CA TYR A 297 3.23 5.85 9.22
C TYR A 297 2.61 7.25 9.19
N PHE A 298 2.07 7.70 10.32
CA PHE A 298 1.43 9.01 10.45
C PHE A 298 2.41 10.16 10.17
N SER A 299 3.64 10.08 10.66
CA SER A 299 4.68 11.07 10.42
C SER A 299 4.99 11.22 8.92
N ARG A 300 5.06 10.11 8.18
CA ARG A 300 5.18 10.14 6.71
C ARG A 300 3.99 10.82 6.05
N ARG A 301 2.75 10.56 6.51
CA ARG A 301 1.54 11.24 5.99
C ARG A 301 1.55 12.75 6.23
N LEU A 302 2.05 13.20 7.39
CA LEU A 302 2.21 14.63 7.68
C LEU A 302 3.26 15.29 6.78
N ALA A 303 4.38 14.61 6.54
CA ALA A 303 5.48 15.14 5.73
C ALA A 303 5.12 15.32 4.25
N GLU A 304 4.17 14.54 3.73
CA GLU A 304 3.73 14.59 2.33
C GLU A 304 2.84 15.81 1.98
N ARG A 305 2.16 16.41 2.97
CA ARG A 305 1.37 17.63 2.77
C ARG A 305 1.71 18.66 3.85
N PRO A 306 2.60 19.64 3.58
CA PRO A 306 2.96 20.69 4.53
C PRO A 306 1.74 21.46 5.08
N ALA A 307 0.67 21.58 4.29
CA ALA A 307 -0.59 22.17 4.74
C ALA A 307 -1.23 21.37 5.90
N ASN A 308 -1.17 20.04 5.88
CA ASN A 308 -1.65 19.19 6.98
C ASN A 308 -0.78 19.35 8.23
N ALA A 309 0.54 19.52 8.05
CA ALA A 309 1.45 19.83 9.15
C ALA A 309 1.16 21.21 9.76
N LEU A 310 0.85 22.22 8.94
CA LEU A 310 0.43 23.55 9.40
C LEU A 310 -0.92 23.52 10.15
N PHE A 311 -1.89 22.72 9.70
CA PHE A 311 -3.15 22.51 10.41
C PHE A 311 -2.94 21.79 11.75
N ALA A 312 -2.06 20.77 11.78
CA ALA A 312 -1.67 20.08 13.01
C ALA A 312 -0.95 21.02 14.00
N LEU A 313 -0.08 21.90 13.51
CA LEU A 313 0.57 22.97 14.29
C LEU A 313 -0.44 24.00 14.81
N LYS A 314 -1.39 24.46 13.98
CA LYS A 314 -2.45 25.38 14.44
C LYS A 314 -3.34 24.79 15.54
N SER A 315 -3.51 23.47 15.57
CA SER A 315 -4.20 22.77 16.65
C SER A 315 -3.44 22.79 17.98
N LEU A 316 -2.12 22.99 17.97
CA LEU A 316 -1.31 23.11 19.19
C LEU A 316 -1.41 24.52 19.82
N PHE A 317 -1.64 25.55 19.01
CA PHE A 317 -1.72 26.95 19.45
C PHE A 317 -3.15 27.45 19.72
N LYS A 318 -4.15 26.58 19.55
CA LYS A 318 -5.56 26.84 19.93
C LYS A 318 -5.97 26.09 21.21
N GLY A 319 -5.00 25.64 22.00
CA GLY A 319 -5.19 25.20 23.38
C GLY A 319 -5.11 26.39 24.32
#